data_AF-A0A963FL18-F1
#
_entry.id   AF-A0A963FL18-F1
#
_cell.length_a   1.000
_cell.length_b   1.000
_cell.length_c   1.000
_cell.angle_alpha   90.00
_cell.angle_beta   90.00
_cell.angle_gamma   90.00
#
_symmetry.space_group_name_H-M   'P 1'
#
loop_
_entity.id
_entity.type
_entity.pdbx_description
1 polymer ?
#
loop_
_entity_poly.entity_id
_entity_poly.type
_entity_poly.pdbx_seq_one_letter_code
_entity_poly.pdbx_strand_id
1 'polypeptide(L)' 'MKYLNVARKYGARISAATVGASLLFTAQSSHAFIDVTGAVDTITTDGTAAITAVGGALIALAAVAVVFKWVKGSIFS' A
#
# COMPACT_ATOMS: atom_id res chain seq x y z
N MET A 1 -42.08 -8.64 44.52
CA MET A 1 -41.56 -7.59 43.59
C MET A 1 -40.03 -7.46 43.58
N LYS A 2 -39.31 -7.65 44.71
CA LYS A 2 -37.83 -7.54 44.79
C LYS A 2 -37.07 -8.39 43.77
N TYR A 3 -37.50 -9.64 43.55
CA TYR A 3 -36.86 -10.57 42.60
C TYR A 3 -37.04 -10.18 41.12
N LEU A 4 -38.12 -9.47 40.78
CA LEU A 4 -38.38 -9.02 39.40
C LEU A 4 -37.38 -7.95 38.95
N ASN A 5 -37.05 -7.02 39.85
CA ASN A 5 -36.10 -5.95 39.58
C ASN A 5 -34.67 -6.48 39.40
N VAL A 6 -34.34 -7.56 40.13
CA VAL A 6 -33.06 -8.26 40.02
C VAL A 6 -32.96 -8.97 38.67
N ALA A 7 -33.98 -9.73 38.28
CA ALA A 7 -34.02 -10.40 36.97
C ALA A 7 -33.93 -9.41 35.79
N ARG A 8 -34.66 -8.29 35.87
CA ARG A 8 -34.59 -7.22 34.85
C ARG A 8 -33.21 -6.60 34.73
N LYS A 9 -32.52 -6.36 35.86
CA LYS A 9 -31.16 -5.81 35.87
C LYS A 9 -30.15 -6.78 35.26
N TYR A 10 -30.23 -8.07 35.58
CA TYR A 10 -29.34 -9.08 35.00
C TYR A 10 -29.61 -9.30 33.51
N GLY A 11 -30.88 -9.36 33.09
CA GLY A 11 -31.25 -9.46 31.68
C GLY A 11 -30.70 -8.30 30.85
N ALA A 12 -30.86 -7.05 31.31
CA ALA A 12 -30.33 -5.87 30.61
C ALA A 12 -28.81 -5.90 30.46
N ARG A 13 -28.09 -6.40 31.48
CA ARG A 13 -26.62 -6.52 31.45
C ARG A 13 -26.14 -7.58 30.47
N ILE A 14 -26.85 -8.71 30.39
CA ILE A 14 -26.54 -9.78 29.43
C ILE A 14 -26.76 -9.27 28.01
N SER A 15 -27.89 -8.61 27.72
CA SER A 15 -28.16 -8.05 26.40
C SER A 15 -27.12 -7.01 25.98
N ALA A 16 -26.69 -6.14 26.91
CA ALA A 16 -25.64 -5.15 26.64
C ALA A 16 -24.28 -5.80 26.34
N ALA A 17 -23.93 -6.88 27.05
CA ALA A 17 -22.71 -7.64 26.80
C ALA A 17 -22.73 -8.31 25.42
N THR A 18 -23.85 -8.92 25.03
CA THR A 18 -24.00 -9.55 23.71
C THR A 18 -23.90 -8.51 22.58
N VAL A 19 -24.56 -7.37 22.72
CA VAL A 19 -24.48 -6.27 21.73
C VAL A 19 -23.05 -5.73 21.63
N GLY A 20 -22.37 -5.52 22.77
CA GLY A 20 -20.97 -5.08 22.80
C GLY A 20 -20.01 -6.08 22.14
N ALA A 21 -20.19 -7.38 22.37
CA ALA A 21 -19.40 -8.42 21.73
C ALA A 21 -19.61 -8.48 20.21
N SER A 22 -20.86 -8.35 19.75
CA SER A 22 -21.17 -8.28 18.31
C SER A 22 -20.53 -7.06 17.65
N LEU A 23 -20.59 -5.89 18.30
CA LEU A 23 -19.96 -4.66 17.82
C LEU A 23 -18.44 -4.80 17.73
N LEU A 24 -17.80 -5.41 18.73
CA LEU A 24 -16.36 -5.70 18.71
C LEU A 24 -15.99 -6.67 17.58
N PHE A 25 -16.78 -7.73 17.37
CA PHE A 25 -16.58 -8.68 16.28
C PHE A 25 -16.72 -8.01 14.89
N THR A 26 -17.72 -7.14 14.72
CA THR A 26 -17.86 -6.35 13.48
C THR A 26 -16.77 -5.30 13.31
N ALA A 27 -16.28 -4.70 14.41
CA ALA A 27 -15.17 -3.76 14.37
C ALA A 27 -13.85 -4.46 13.99
N GLN A 28 -13.62 -5.69 14.49
CA GLN A 28 -12.48 -6.51 14.05
C GLN A 28 -12.57 -6.87 12.57
N SER A 29 -13.80 -7.08 12.05
CA SER A 29 -14.04 -7.36 10.63
C SER A 29 -13.77 -6.15 9.72
N SER A 30 -13.77 -4.92 10.28
CA SER A 30 -13.43 -3.69 9.54
C SER A 30 -11.93 -3.51 9.29
N HIS A 31 -11.08 -4.32 9.93
CA HIS A 31 -9.68 -4.48 9.58
C HIS A 31 -9.54 -5.56 8.48
N ALA A 32 -10.29 -5.41 7.38
CA ALA A 32 -10.02 -6.21 6.20
C ALA A 32 -8.61 -5.85 5.69
N PHE A 33 -7.80 -6.86 5.39
CA PHE A 33 -6.49 -6.68 4.77
C PHE A 33 -6.69 -5.86 3.49
N ILE A 34 -6.14 -4.64 3.42
CA ILE A 34 -6.19 -3.85 2.19
C ILE A 34 -5.28 -4.56 1.20
N ASP A 35 -5.86 -5.23 0.22
CA ASP A 35 -5.12 -5.89 -0.85
C ASP A 35 -4.46 -4.83 -1.74
N VAL A 36 -3.17 -4.62 -1.50
CA VAL A 36 -2.31 -3.72 -2.28
C VAL A 36 -1.51 -4.46 -3.34
N THR A 37 -1.72 -5.77 -3.51
CA THR A 37 -0.91 -6.61 -4.40
C THR A 37 -0.90 -6.07 -5.82
N GLY A 38 -2.07 -5.72 -6.37
CA GLY A 38 -2.15 -5.13 -7.71
C GLY A 38 -1.45 -3.77 -7.83
N ALA A 39 -1.50 -2.93 -6.79
CA ALA A 39 -0.80 -1.65 -6.78
C ALA A 39 0.72 -1.84 -6.72
N VAL A 40 1.20 -2.82 -5.95
CA VAL A 40 2.61 -3.20 -5.89
C VAL A 40 3.08 -3.73 -7.24
N ASP A 41 2.30 -4.58 -7.90
CA ASP A 41 2.65 -5.13 -9.21
C ASP A 41 2.76 -4.03 -10.29
N THR A 42 1.82 -3.09 -10.34
CA THR A 42 1.88 -1.95 -11.28
C THR A 42 3.11 -1.07 -11.02
N ILE A 43 3.40 -0.73 -9.76
CA ILE A 43 4.56 0.11 -9.42
C ILE A 43 5.87 -0.60 -9.75
N THR A 44 5.96 -1.88 -9.40
CA THR A 44 7.22 -2.63 -9.50
C THR A 44 7.50 -3.17 -10.89
N THR A 45 6.48 -3.50 -11.69
CA THR A 45 6.66 -4.06 -13.03
C THR A 45 6.59 -2.98 -14.09
N ASP A 46 5.45 -2.31 -14.22
CA ASP A 46 5.25 -1.30 -15.26
C ASP A 46 6.11 -0.06 -14.99
N GLY A 47 6.20 0.34 -13.71
CA GLY A 47 7.01 1.48 -13.28
C GLY A 47 8.51 1.25 -13.52
N THR A 48 9.06 0.08 -13.20
CA THR A 48 10.48 -0.19 -13.46
C THR A 48 10.78 -0.29 -14.95
N ALA A 49 9.91 -0.92 -15.75
CA ALA A 49 10.07 -0.98 -17.19
C ALA A 49 10.14 0.42 -17.82
N ALA A 50 9.25 1.34 -17.42
CA ALA A 50 9.25 2.72 -17.89
C ALA A 50 10.53 3.46 -17.47
N ILE A 51 10.95 3.33 -16.21
CA ILE A 51 12.17 3.98 -15.70
C ILE A 51 13.41 3.48 -16.44
N THR A 52 13.54 2.17 -16.66
CA THR A 52 14.67 1.59 -17.37
C THR A 52 14.70 2.03 -18.84
N ALA A 53 13.55 2.10 -19.50
CA ALA A 53 13.48 2.57 -20.89
C ALA A 53 13.95 4.02 -21.02
N VAL A 54 13.47 4.91 -20.15
CA VAL A 54 13.88 6.33 -20.16
C VAL A 54 15.35 6.49 -19.77
N GLY A 55 15.79 5.83 -18.70
CA GLY A 55 17.18 5.87 -18.25
C GLY A 55 18.15 5.34 -19.31
N GLY A 56 17.80 4.25 -19.99
CA GLY A 56 18.58 3.69 -21.09
C GLY A 56 18.71 4.66 -22.27
N ALA A 57 17.61 5.33 -22.66
CA ALA A 57 17.63 6.33 -23.72
C ALA A 57 18.53 7.53 -23.37
N LEU A 58 18.48 8.00 -22.12
CA LEU A 58 19.33 9.10 -21.65
C LEU A 58 20.82 8.72 -21.64
N ILE A 59 21.16 7.52 -21.18
CA ILE A 59 22.54 7.03 -21.19
C ILE A 59 23.05 6.85 -22.63
N ALA A 60 22.22 6.36 -23.55
CA ALA A 60 22.61 6.22 -24.95
C ALA A 60 22.99 7.57 -25.57
N LEU A 61 22.18 8.62 -25.36
CA LEU A 61 22.50 9.97 -25.82
C LEU A 61 23.79 10.50 -25.18
N ALA A 62 23.97 10.28 -23.88
CA ALA A 62 25.16 10.71 -23.15
C ALA A 62 26.43 10.04 -23.69
N ALA A 63 26.37 8.73 -23.98
CA ALA A 63 27.49 7.99 -24.56
C ALA A 63 27.92 8.60 -25.91
N VAL A 64 26.96 8.89 -26.79
CA VAL A 64 27.23 9.53 -28.09
C VAL A 64 27.91 10.88 -27.92
N ALA A 65 27.39 11.73 -27.04
CA ALA A 65 27.96 13.05 -26.77
C ALA A 65 29.41 12.96 -26.25
N VAL A 66 29.68 12.02 -25.35
CA VAL A 66 31.01 11.78 -24.79
C VAL A 66 31.99 11.31 -25.88
N VAL A 67 31.59 10.39 -26.75
CA VAL A 67 32.43 9.94 -27.88
C VAL A 67 32.81 11.12 -28.79
N PHE A 68 31.85 11.95 -29.19
CA PHE A 68 32.14 13.14 -30.00
C PHE A 68 33.14 14.09 -29.33
N LYS A 69 33.03 14.27 -28.01
CA LYS A 69 33.98 15.07 -27.24
C LYS A 69 35.39 14.48 -27.32
N TRP A 70 35.56 13.19 -27.06
CA TRP A 70 36.87 12.53 -27.08
C TRP A 70 37.51 12.53 -28.46
N VAL A 71 36.74 12.28 -29.52
CA VAL A 71 37.25 12.30 -30.90
C VAL A 71 37.77 13.70 -31.25
N LYS A 72 36.98 14.75 -31.01
CA LYS A 72 37.46 16.12 -31.24
C LYS A 72 38.68 16.45 -30.38
N GLY A 73 38.68 16.01 -29.12
CA GLY A 73 39.84 16.13 -28.23
C GLY A 73 41.10 15.52 -28.83
N SER A 74 41.02 14.32 -29.41
CA SER A 74 42.18 13.66 -30.02
C SER A 74 42.74 14.33 -31.29
N ILE A 75 41.91 15.11 -32.00
CA ILE A 75 42.33 15.81 -33.23
C ILE A 75 42.99 17.16 -32.92
N PHE A 76 42.51 17.85 -31.88
CA PHE A 76 42.96 19.19 -31.52
C PHE A 76 43.83 19.22 -30.25
N SER A 77 44.24 18.05 -29.75
CA SER A 77 45.22 17.92 -28.66
C SER A 77 46.65 17.98 -29.17
#